data_AF-X0YAT7-F1
#
_entry.id   AF-X0YAT7-F1
#
_cell.length_a   1.000
_cell.length_b   1.000
_cell.length_c   1.000
_cell.angle_alpha   90.00
_cell.angle_beta   90.00
_cell.angle_gamma   90.00
#
_symmetry.space_group_name_H-M   'P 1'
#
loop_
_entity.id
_entity.type
_entity.pdbx_description
1 polymer ?
#
loop_
_entity_poly.entity_id
_entity_poly.type
_entity_poly.pdbx_seq_one_letter_code
_entity_poly.pdbx_strand_id
1 'polypeptide(L)'
;MQGFDAKYTDLPDYILKCTAQIWEGRDLASLNWHYAKDIVVRSPAGARVSNYEGIVNTMATLSEFPDRVLLGEDVIWSGSPEEGFLSSHRNLSQASHSRDGVFGPATGKKLTFRTIADCHVIANLINDEWLIRDQAAIVRQLGQTPESYARAAIEAEGGPEKATRPLTPETDIIGPYTGHGNDNEWGAKLGDILTRIMGAEFS
;
A
#
# COMPACT_ATOMS: atom_id res chain seq x y z
N MET A 1 -13.73 -12.72 -15.45
CA MET A 1 -12.49 -11.92 -15.53
C MET A 1 -11.57 -12.55 -16.56
N GLN A 2 -11.22 -11.85 -17.65
CA GLN A 2 -10.39 -12.41 -18.72
C GLN A 2 -8.90 -12.42 -18.33
N GLY A 3 -8.20 -13.53 -18.56
CA GLY A 3 -6.76 -13.64 -18.29
C GLY A 3 -6.39 -13.84 -16.82
N PHE A 4 -7.36 -13.94 -15.91
CA PHE A 4 -7.14 -14.30 -14.52
C PHE A 4 -7.13 -15.83 -14.35
N ASP A 5 -6.41 -16.31 -13.34
CA ASP A 5 -6.45 -17.73 -12.95
C ASP A 5 -7.89 -18.14 -12.62
N ALA A 6 -8.30 -19.34 -13.08
CA ALA A 6 -9.65 -19.88 -12.90
C ALA A 6 -10.05 -20.08 -11.43
N LYS A 7 -9.08 -20.05 -10.50
CA LYS A 7 -9.33 -20.11 -9.05
C LYS A 7 -9.97 -18.85 -8.46
N TYR A 8 -10.01 -17.75 -9.22
CA TYR A 8 -10.58 -16.47 -8.79
C TYR A 8 -11.99 -16.26 -9.34
N THR A 9 -12.95 -16.00 -8.44
CA THR A 9 -14.36 -15.85 -8.83
C THR A 9 -14.68 -14.44 -9.34
N ASP A 10 -14.10 -13.43 -8.72
CA ASP A 10 -14.24 -12.02 -9.05
C ASP A 10 -13.00 -11.23 -8.58
N LEU A 11 -12.99 -9.91 -8.80
CA LEU A 11 -11.83 -9.09 -8.49
C LEU A 11 -11.59 -8.96 -6.97
N PRO A 12 -12.61 -8.76 -6.12
CA PRO A 12 -12.44 -8.83 -4.67
C PRO A 12 -11.80 -10.15 -4.21
N ASP A 13 -12.25 -11.28 -4.74
CA ASP A 13 -11.69 -12.60 -4.43
C ASP A 13 -10.22 -12.72 -4.88
N TYR A 14 -9.87 -12.18 -6.06
CA TYR A 14 -8.48 -12.06 -6.51
C TYR A 14 -7.62 -11.28 -5.53
N ILE A 15 -8.03 -10.04 -5.18
CA ILE A 15 -7.26 -9.15 -4.30
C ILE A 15 -7.08 -9.76 -2.92
N LEU A 16 -8.13 -10.32 -2.32
CA LEU A 16 -8.07 -10.91 -0.99
C LEU A 16 -7.18 -12.16 -0.98
N LYS A 17 -7.34 -13.07 -1.96
CA LYS A 17 -6.54 -14.30 -2.02
C LYS A 17 -5.06 -14.02 -2.36
N CYS A 18 -4.77 -13.12 -3.30
CA CYS A 18 -3.37 -12.81 -3.62
C CYS A 18 -2.68 -12.12 -2.44
N THR A 19 -3.37 -11.21 -1.76
CA THR A 19 -2.87 -10.55 -0.54
C THR A 19 -2.60 -11.57 0.56
N ALA A 20 -3.55 -12.47 0.84
CA ALA A 20 -3.38 -13.51 1.85
C ALA A 20 -2.22 -14.45 1.50
N GLN A 21 -2.08 -14.85 0.23
CA GLN A 21 -0.98 -15.71 -0.24
C GLN A 21 0.39 -15.05 0.01
N ILE A 22 0.55 -13.77 -0.37
CA ILE A 22 1.81 -13.03 -0.19
C ILE A 22 2.12 -12.85 1.29
N TRP A 23 1.17 -12.33 2.07
CA TRP A 23 1.45 -11.82 3.40
C TRP A 23 1.27 -12.85 4.51
N GLU A 24 0.17 -13.60 4.51
CA GLU A 24 -0.13 -14.59 5.53
C GLU A 24 0.49 -15.94 5.18
N GLY A 25 0.46 -16.31 3.89
CA GLY A 25 1.15 -17.46 3.32
C GLY A 25 2.67 -17.29 3.23
N ARG A 26 3.17 -16.05 3.38
CA ARG A 26 4.61 -15.69 3.28
C ARG A 26 5.23 -16.13 1.95
N ASP A 27 4.42 -16.22 0.90
CA ASP A 27 4.84 -16.64 -0.43
C ASP A 27 5.41 -15.44 -1.20
N LEU A 28 6.67 -15.10 -0.92
CA LEU A 28 7.37 -14.04 -1.66
C LEU A 28 7.51 -14.37 -3.16
N ALA A 29 7.51 -15.65 -3.54
CA ALA A 29 7.61 -16.04 -4.94
C ALA A 29 6.35 -15.67 -5.72
N SER A 30 5.17 -15.67 -5.06
CA SER A 30 3.89 -15.24 -5.64
C SER A 30 3.92 -13.82 -6.24
N LEU A 31 4.78 -12.92 -5.73
CA LEU A 31 4.98 -11.58 -6.28
C LEU A 31 5.46 -11.61 -7.74
N ASN A 32 6.23 -12.63 -8.16
CA ASN A 32 6.66 -12.75 -9.56
C ASN A 32 5.51 -13.12 -10.52
N TRP A 33 4.38 -13.58 -9.99
CA TRP A 33 3.21 -14.03 -10.75
C TRP A 33 2.05 -13.05 -10.68
N HIS A 34 2.01 -12.24 -9.62
CA HIS A 34 0.94 -11.27 -9.37
C HIS A 34 1.33 -9.83 -9.69
N TYR A 35 2.62 -9.52 -9.83
CA TYR A 35 3.10 -8.16 -10.09
C TYR A 35 3.91 -8.12 -11.38
N ALA A 36 3.62 -7.12 -12.23
CA ALA A 36 4.43 -6.83 -13.40
C ALA A 36 5.88 -6.55 -12.98
N LYS A 37 6.86 -7.01 -13.78
CA LYS A 37 8.29 -6.86 -13.46
C LYS A 37 8.68 -5.39 -13.27
N ASP A 38 8.11 -4.53 -14.10
CA ASP A 38 8.24 -3.09 -14.18
C ASP A 38 7.03 -2.35 -13.58
N ILE A 39 6.37 -2.94 -12.57
CA ILE A 39 5.29 -2.27 -11.85
C ILE A 39 5.72 -0.90 -11.33
N VAL A 40 4.87 0.11 -11.57
CA VAL A 40 4.98 1.41 -10.93
C VAL A 40 4.30 1.35 -9.57
N VAL A 41 5.03 1.67 -8.50
CA VAL A 41 4.48 1.75 -7.15
C VAL A 41 4.72 3.12 -6.57
N ARG A 42 3.64 3.77 -6.12
CA ARG A 42 3.63 5.07 -5.47
C ARG A 42 3.33 4.94 -4.00
N SER A 43 4.05 5.69 -3.19
CA SER A 43 3.85 5.78 -1.75
C SER A 43 4.15 7.20 -1.28
N PRO A 44 3.84 7.57 -0.03
CA PRO A 44 4.24 8.86 0.50
C PRO A 44 5.75 9.13 0.43
N ALA A 45 6.57 8.08 0.39
CA ALA A 45 8.03 8.16 0.29
C ALA A 45 8.55 8.30 -1.16
N GLY A 46 7.67 8.40 -2.16
CA GLY A 46 8.04 8.52 -3.57
C GLY A 46 7.48 7.40 -4.46
N ALA A 47 7.87 7.44 -5.73
CA ALA A 47 7.50 6.49 -6.76
C ALA A 47 8.71 5.63 -7.20
N ARG A 48 8.45 4.38 -7.57
CA ARG A 48 9.48 3.42 -8.04
C ARG A 48 8.93 2.55 -9.15
N VAL A 49 9.82 2.02 -10.00
CA VAL A 49 9.48 1.11 -11.12
C VAL A 49 10.27 -0.18 -10.97
N SER A 50 9.79 -1.09 -10.11
CA SER A 50 10.51 -2.33 -9.78
C SER A 50 9.68 -3.28 -8.91
N ASN A 51 9.41 -4.49 -9.41
CA ASN A 51 8.88 -5.56 -8.56
C ASN A 51 9.94 -6.06 -7.54
N TYR A 52 11.23 -6.01 -7.90
CA TYR A 52 12.31 -6.47 -7.02
C TYR A 52 12.34 -5.67 -5.70
N GLU A 53 12.19 -4.35 -5.78
CA GLU A 53 12.09 -3.52 -4.58
C GLU A 53 10.83 -3.84 -3.76
N GLY A 54 9.73 -4.18 -4.42
CA GLY A 54 8.51 -4.71 -3.77
C GLY A 54 8.78 -5.99 -2.97
N ILE A 55 9.52 -6.93 -3.55
CA ILE A 55 9.93 -8.19 -2.89
C ILE A 55 10.80 -7.89 -1.66
N VAL A 56 11.79 -7.01 -1.79
CA VAL A 56 12.67 -6.61 -0.68
C VAL A 56 11.87 -5.96 0.46
N ASN A 57 10.98 -5.04 0.14
CA ASN A 57 10.13 -4.35 1.13
C ASN A 57 9.15 -5.30 1.83
N THR A 58 8.58 -6.25 1.08
CA THR A 58 7.69 -7.28 1.62
C THR A 58 8.45 -8.18 2.59
N MET A 59 9.65 -8.64 2.19
CA MET A 59 10.53 -9.44 3.04
C MET A 59 10.92 -8.69 4.32
N ALA A 60 11.31 -7.41 4.21
CA ALA A 60 11.66 -6.59 5.37
C ALA A 60 10.48 -6.46 6.35
N THR A 61 9.27 -6.19 5.82
CA THR A 61 8.05 -6.09 6.64
C THR A 61 7.69 -7.42 7.31
N LEU A 62 7.80 -8.54 6.60
CA LEU A 62 7.54 -9.88 7.16
C LEU A 62 8.59 -10.28 8.20
N SER A 63 9.84 -9.81 8.06
CA SER A 63 10.88 -10.02 9.06
C SER A 63 10.61 -9.22 10.33
N GLU A 64 10.24 -7.95 10.21
CA GLU A 64 9.95 -7.06 11.36
C GLU A 64 8.67 -7.50 12.11
N PHE A 65 7.66 -7.95 11.36
CA PHE A 65 6.35 -8.37 11.87
C PHE A 65 6.03 -9.83 11.49
N PRO A 66 6.75 -10.82 12.06
CA PRO A 66 6.63 -12.22 11.66
C PRO A 66 5.28 -12.86 12.00
N ASP A 67 4.53 -12.30 12.95
CA ASP A 67 3.19 -12.76 13.35
C ASP A 67 2.06 -11.90 12.75
N ARG A 68 2.37 -11.04 11.76
CA ARG A 68 1.38 -10.13 11.16
C ARG A 68 0.23 -10.91 10.53
N VAL A 69 -0.99 -10.53 10.89
CA VAL A 69 -2.26 -10.93 10.26
C VAL A 69 -2.83 -9.73 9.51
N LEU A 70 -3.41 -9.95 8.33
CA LEU A 70 -4.03 -8.90 7.51
C LEU A 70 -5.51 -9.22 7.32
N LEU A 71 -6.37 -8.43 7.95
CA LEU A 71 -7.82 -8.55 7.81
C LEU A 71 -8.29 -7.63 6.68
N GLY A 72 -8.82 -8.18 5.60
CA GLY A 72 -9.48 -7.39 4.56
C GLY A 72 -10.75 -6.74 5.11
N GLU A 73 -10.79 -5.41 5.18
CA GLU A 73 -11.97 -4.66 5.64
C GLU A 73 -12.94 -4.42 4.47
N ASP A 74 -12.43 -4.05 3.29
CA ASP A 74 -13.25 -3.78 2.11
C ASP A 74 -12.41 -3.87 0.82
N VAL A 75 -13.06 -4.22 -0.29
CA VAL A 75 -12.49 -4.16 -1.65
C VAL A 75 -13.56 -3.61 -2.59
N ILE A 76 -13.36 -2.36 -3.02
CA ILE A 76 -14.17 -1.73 -4.06
C ILE A 76 -13.39 -1.70 -5.37
N TRP A 77 -14.09 -1.64 -6.49
CA TRP A 77 -13.44 -1.64 -7.80
C TRP A 77 -14.27 -1.03 -8.91
N SER A 78 -13.58 -0.67 -9.98
CA SER A 78 -14.15 -0.20 -11.25
C SER A 78 -13.33 -0.73 -12.43
N GLY A 79 -13.82 -0.51 -13.65
CA GLY A 79 -13.14 -0.91 -14.88
C GLY A 79 -13.78 -2.12 -15.54
N SER A 80 -13.05 -2.68 -16.50
CA SER A 80 -13.55 -3.72 -17.42
C SER A 80 -12.47 -4.77 -17.67
N PRO A 81 -12.82 -6.00 -18.10
CA PRO A 81 -11.82 -6.99 -18.49
C PRO A 81 -10.85 -6.51 -19.58
N GLU A 82 -11.30 -5.64 -20.48
CA GLU A 82 -10.54 -5.14 -21.63
C GLU A 82 -9.51 -4.08 -21.23
N GLU A 83 -9.88 -3.14 -20.36
CA GLU A 83 -9.03 -2.05 -19.91
C GLU A 83 -8.20 -2.43 -18.67
N GLY A 84 -8.66 -3.44 -17.94
CA GLY A 84 -8.20 -3.74 -16.59
C GLY A 84 -9.14 -3.17 -15.53
N PHE A 85 -8.89 -3.57 -14.29
CA PHE A 85 -9.68 -3.17 -13.15
C PHE A 85 -8.83 -2.31 -12.22
N LEU A 86 -9.38 -1.19 -11.75
CA LEU A 86 -8.84 -0.47 -10.62
C LEU A 86 -9.54 -0.97 -9.36
N SER A 87 -8.79 -1.60 -8.47
CA SER A 87 -9.25 -1.94 -7.13
C SER A 87 -8.77 -0.89 -6.12
N SER A 88 -9.56 -0.63 -5.09
CA SER A 88 -9.14 0.01 -3.85
C SER A 88 -9.50 -0.92 -2.71
N HIS A 89 -8.49 -1.34 -1.95
CA HIS A 89 -8.68 -2.27 -0.85
C HIS A 89 -8.06 -1.76 0.43
N ARG A 90 -8.79 -1.95 1.53
CA ARG A 90 -8.39 -1.51 2.87
C ARG A 90 -8.23 -2.71 3.76
N ASN A 91 -7.09 -2.76 4.45
CA ASN A 91 -6.72 -3.87 5.31
C ASN A 91 -6.39 -3.36 6.72
N LEU A 92 -6.84 -4.08 7.73
CA LEU A 92 -6.44 -3.90 9.12
C LEU A 92 -5.38 -4.94 9.47
N SER A 93 -4.16 -4.47 9.78
CA SER A 93 -3.07 -5.33 10.21
C SER A 93 -3.04 -5.43 11.74
N GLN A 94 -2.81 -6.63 12.24
CA GLN A 94 -2.47 -6.90 13.64
C GLN A 94 -1.12 -7.61 13.70
N ALA A 95 -0.19 -7.11 14.51
CA ALA A 95 1.18 -7.64 14.59
C ALA A 95 1.84 -7.41 15.95
N SER A 96 2.95 -8.08 16.21
CA SER A 96 3.88 -7.75 17.29
C SER A 96 5.15 -7.11 16.74
N HIS A 97 5.58 -6.00 17.33
CA HIS A 97 6.91 -5.43 17.08
C HIS A 97 7.99 -6.29 17.76
N SER A 98 8.24 -7.47 17.18
CA SER A 98 8.98 -8.57 17.82
C SER A 98 10.41 -8.72 17.30
N ARG A 99 10.75 -8.03 16.20
CA ARG A 99 12.11 -7.93 15.67
C ARG A 99 12.45 -6.49 15.35
N ASP A 100 13.74 -6.23 15.26
CA ASP A 100 14.25 -4.93 14.85
C ASP A 100 13.89 -4.68 13.37
N GLY A 101 13.69 -3.41 13.03
CA GLY A 101 13.40 -3.01 11.66
C GLY A 101 13.32 -1.50 11.50
N VAL A 102 12.50 -1.03 10.57
CA VAL A 102 12.42 0.40 10.24
C VAL A 102 11.84 1.21 11.40
N PHE A 103 11.09 0.58 12.30
CA PHE A 103 10.53 1.23 13.49
C PHE A 103 11.44 1.18 14.73
N GLY A 104 12.67 0.70 14.56
CA GLY A 104 13.71 0.63 15.59
C GLY A 104 13.82 -0.76 16.25
N PRO A 105 14.43 -0.84 17.46
CA PRO A 105 14.57 -2.10 18.18
C PRO A 105 13.24 -2.70 18.61
N ALA A 106 13.14 -4.03 18.62
CA ALA A 106 11.95 -4.77 19.03
C ALA A 106 11.45 -4.31 20.42
N THR A 107 10.15 -3.97 20.51
CA THR A 107 9.53 -3.51 21.77
C THR A 107 8.60 -4.55 22.39
N GLY A 108 8.26 -5.61 21.66
CA GLY A 108 7.29 -6.62 22.07
C GLY A 108 5.83 -6.13 22.09
N LYS A 109 5.57 -4.86 21.75
CA LYS A 109 4.21 -4.28 21.75
C LYS A 109 3.37 -4.89 20.62
N LYS A 110 2.08 -5.11 20.93
CA LYS A 110 1.06 -5.39 19.91
C LYS A 110 0.69 -4.10 19.19
N LEU A 111 0.56 -4.18 17.88
CA LEU A 111 0.27 -3.09 16.97
C LEU A 111 -0.97 -3.40 16.16
N THR A 112 -1.81 -2.39 15.96
CA THR A 112 -2.93 -2.43 15.01
C THR A 112 -2.85 -1.20 14.10
N PHE A 113 -2.82 -1.40 12.78
CA PHE A 113 -2.67 -0.30 11.83
C PHE A 113 -3.35 -0.62 10.50
N ARG A 114 -3.74 0.42 9.76
CA ARG A 114 -4.39 0.27 8.45
C ARG A 114 -3.42 0.40 7.29
N THR A 115 -3.78 -0.25 6.20
CA THR A 115 -3.17 -0.07 4.89
C THR A 115 -4.30 0.11 3.88
N ILE A 116 -4.15 1.06 2.98
CA ILE A 116 -4.97 1.19 1.78
C ILE A 116 -4.04 1.01 0.59
N ALA A 117 -4.46 0.18 -0.35
CA ALA A 117 -3.77 0.01 -1.61
C ALA A 117 -4.76 0.12 -2.77
N ASP A 118 -4.42 0.96 -3.73
CA ASP A 118 -5.13 1.04 -5.00
C ASP A 118 -4.28 0.35 -6.06
N CYS A 119 -4.83 -0.66 -6.71
CA CYS A 119 -4.11 -1.52 -7.64
C CYS A 119 -4.84 -1.56 -8.98
N HIS A 120 -4.14 -1.20 -10.05
CA HIS A 120 -4.58 -1.52 -11.39
C HIS A 120 -4.15 -2.95 -11.74
N VAL A 121 -5.14 -3.76 -12.13
CA VAL A 121 -4.98 -5.19 -12.36
C VAL A 121 -5.53 -5.56 -13.73
N ILE A 122 -4.70 -6.22 -14.53
CA ILE A 122 -5.08 -6.73 -15.84
C ILE A 122 -4.46 -8.11 -16.06
N ALA A 123 -5.26 -9.06 -16.54
CA ALA A 123 -4.82 -10.42 -16.85
C ALA A 123 -3.91 -11.05 -15.77
N ASN A 124 -4.40 -11.10 -14.53
CA ASN A 124 -3.70 -11.66 -13.35
C ASN A 124 -2.47 -10.87 -12.84
N LEU A 125 -2.18 -9.70 -13.41
CA LEU A 125 -1.03 -8.87 -13.03
C LEU A 125 -1.47 -7.52 -12.49
N ILE A 126 -0.93 -7.17 -11.32
CA ILE A 126 -0.90 -5.81 -10.79
C ILE A 126 0.26 -5.10 -11.49
N ASN A 127 -0.05 -4.02 -12.21
CA ASN A 127 0.96 -3.28 -12.98
C ASN A 127 1.06 -1.79 -12.61
N ASP A 128 0.19 -1.33 -11.71
CA ASP A 128 0.21 0.01 -11.14
C ASP A 128 -0.34 -0.05 -9.71
N GLU A 129 0.36 0.52 -8.73
CA GLU A 129 -0.03 0.48 -7.32
C GLU A 129 0.20 1.81 -6.61
N TRP A 130 -0.78 2.24 -5.81
CA TRP A 130 -0.65 3.30 -4.81
C TRP A 130 -0.80 2.66 -3.44
N LEU A 131 0.18 2.81 -2.56
CA LEU A 131 0.23 2.13 -1.28
C LEU A 131 0.46 3.11 -0.13
N ILE A 132 -0.50 3.16 0.80
CA ILE A 132 -0.38 3.90 2.04
C ILE A 132 -0.57 2.95 3.22
N ARG A 133 0.46 2.84 4.06
CA ARG A 133 0.38 2.21 5.38
C ARG A 133 0.43 3.31 6.43
N ASP A 134 -0.46 3.24 7.42
CA ASP A 134 -0.51 4.20 8.51
C ASP A 134 0.67 4.03 9.48
N GLN A 135 1.83 4.54 9.06
CA GLN A 135 3.05 4.55 9.87
C GLN A 135 2.86 5.40 11.13
N ALA A 136 2.02 6.44 11.06
CA ALA A 136 1.73 7.30 12.19
C ALA A 136 1.00 6.54 13.33
N ALA A 137 0.10 5.62 13.00
CA ALA A 137 -0.52 4.72 13.98
C ALA A 137 0.52 3.78 14.63
N ILE A 138 1.45 3.23 13.85
CA ILE A 138 2.51 2.34 14.37
C ILE A 138 3.38 3.10 15.38
N VAL A 139 3.97 4.23 14.97
CA VAL A 139 4.92 4.96 15.82
C VAL A 139 4.27 5.50 17.09
N ARG A 140 2.99 5.94 17.02
CA ARG A 140 2.23 6.36 18.21
C ARG A 140 2.04 5.21 19.21
N GLN A 141 1.70 4.01 18.75
CA GLN A 141 1.59 2.83 19.62
C GLN A 141 2.95 2.44 20.24
N LEU A 142 4.03 2.69 19.50
CA LEU A 142 5.40 2.51 20.01
C LEU A 142 5.81 3.58 21.03
N GLY A 143 5.07 4.68 21.15
CA GLY A 143 5.34 5.76 22.10
C GLY A 143 6.17 6.91 21.52
N GLN A 144 6.24 7.01 20.18
CA GLN A 144 6.91 8.08 19.45
C GLN A 144 5.88 9.03 18.83
N THR A 145 6.31 10.23 18.45
CA THR A 145 5.48 11.10 17.61
C THR A 145 5.82 10.88 16.13
N PRO A 146 4.86 11.06 15.21
CA PRO A 146 5.15 10.99 13.77
C PRO A 146 6.24 11.99 13.35
N GLU A 147 6.26 13.18 13.97
CA GLU A 147 7.28 14.19 13.73
C GLU A 147 8.68 13.72 14.15
N SER A 148 8.82 13.17 15.37
CA SER A 148 10.13 12.70 15.84
C SER A 148 10.65 11.55 14.99
N TYR A 149 9.76 10.64 14.59
CA TYR A 149 10.10 9.53 13.70
C TYR A 149 10.53 10.04 12.32
N ALA A 150 9.78 10.97 11.72
CA ALA A 150 10.14 11.55 10.42
C ALA A 150 11.49 12.28 10.46
N ARG A 151 11.77 13.05 11.52
CA ARG A 151 13.09 13.69 11.71
C ARG A 151 14.20 12.64 11.81
N ALA A 152 14.01 11.59 12.60
CA ALA A 152 15.00 10.53 12.72
C ALA A 152 15.26 9.79 11.40
N ALA A 153 14.20 9.55 10.60
CA ALA A 153 14.34 8.95 9.27
C ALA A 153 15.15 9.84 8.32
N ILE A 154 14.85 11.16 8.29
CA ILE A 154 15.61 12.13 7.48
C ILE A 154 17.09 12.16 7.87
N GLU A 155 17.40 12.16 9.17
CA GLU A 155 18.78 12.12 9.63
C GLU A 155 19.48 10.80 9.25
N ALA A 156 18.79 9.67 9.36
CA ALA A 156 19.32 8.36 8.96
C ALA A 156 19.60 8.27 7.45
N GLU A 157 18.83 8.99 6.63
CA GLU A 157 19.04 9.12 5.19
C GLU A 157 20.17 10.12 4.83
N GLY A 158 20.88 10.65 5.84
CA GLY A 158 22.03 11.55 5.64
C GLY A 158 21.67 13.04 5.67
N GLY A 159 20.54 13.38 6.29
CA GLY A 159 20.08 14.75 6.51
C GLY A 159 19.17 15.27 5.39
N PRO A 160 18.59 16.47 5.58
CA PRO A 160 17.51 17.01 4.73
C PRO A 160 17.88 17.19 3.25
N GLU A 161 19.17 17.28 2.93
CA GLU A 161 19.65 17.43 1.55
C GLU A 161 19.76 16.10 0.79
N LYS A 162 19.89 14.98 1.53
CA LYS A 162 20.04 13.64 0.96
C LYS A 162 18.81 12.76 1.12
N ALA A 163 17.97 13.09 2.10
CA ALA A 163 16.74 12.39 2.36
C ALA A 163 15.84 12.32 1.11
N THR A 164 15.23 11.16 0.94
CA THR A 164 14.27 10.90 -0.13
C THR A 164 13.11 11.88 0.01
N ARG A 165 12.82 12.59 -1.08
CA ARG A 165 11.74 13.57 -1.09
C ARG A 165 10.39 12.84 -1.16
N PRO A 166 9.36 13.33 -0.45
CA PRO A 166 8.01 12.81 -0.60
C PRO A 166 7.55 12.87 -2.05
N LEU A 167 6.59 12.01 -2.39
CA LEU A 167 5.95 12.05 -3.71
C LEU A 167 5.25 13.41 -3.91
N THR A 168 5.50 14.03 -5.05
CA THR A 168 4.84 15.26 -5.52
C THR A 168 4.32 15.06 -6.93
N PRO A 169 3.40 15.91 -7.42
CA PRO A 169 2.95 15.85 -8.82
C PRO A 169 4.10 15.91 -9.84
N GLU A 170 5.18 16.63 -9.54
CA GLU A 170 6.34 16.79 -10.42
C GLU A 170 7.28 15.57 -10.41
N THR A 171 7.22 14.77 -9.34
CA THR A 171 8.06 13.57 -9.15
C THR A 171 7.28 12.28 -9.37
N ASP A 172 5.99 12.38 -9.70
CA ASP A 172 5.15 11.25 -10.02
C ASP A 172 5.56 10.60 -11.34
N ILE A 173 5.37 9.29 -11.42
CA ILE A 173 5.65 8.47 -12.60
C ILE A 173 4.30 8.09 -13.20
N ILE A 174 4.09 8.37 -14.47
CA ILE A 174 2.88 7.92 -15.17
C ILE A 174 3.00 6.41 -15.39
N GLY A 175 2.06 5.67 -14.79
CA GLY A 175 2.00 4.22 -14.91
C GLY A 175 1.00 3.76 -15.98
N PRO A 176 0.79 2.44 -16.12
CA PRO A 176 -0.14 1.88 -17.09
C PRO A 176 -1.58 2.34 -16.91
N TYR A 177 -1.98 2.68 -15.68
CA TYR A 177 -3.32 3.18 -15.41
C TYR A 177 -3.39 4.70 -15.57
N THR A 178 -4.16 5.14 -16.57
CA THR A 178 -4.36 6.57 -16.88
C THR A 178 -5.80 7.04 -16.62
N GLY A 179 -6.65 6.16 -16.08
CA GLY A 179 -8.04 6.50 -15.74
C GLY A 179 -8.14 7.39 -14.50
N HIS A 180 -9.33 7.95 -14.29
CA HIS A 180 -9.64 8.80 -13.13
C HIS A 180 -10.70 8.17 -12.20
N GLY A 181 -10.92 6.86 -12.33
CA GLY A 181 -11.96 6.16 -11.58
C GLY A 181 -13.30 6.18 -12.32
N ASN A 182 -14.39 6.38 -11.58
CA ASN A 182 -15.76 6.39 -12.09
C ASN A 182 -16.56 7.57 -11.50
N ASP A 183 -17.76 7.80 -12.02
CA ASP A 183 -18.66 8.88 -11.55
C ASP A 183 -19.54 8.46 -10.37
N ASN A 184 -19.04 7.58 -9.48
CA ASN A 184 -19.84 7.10 -8.35
C ASN A 184 -20.12 8.23 -7.34
N GLU A 185 -21.39 8.40 -6.96
CA GLU A 185 -21.83 9.47 -6.05
C GLU A 185 -21.11 9.48 -4.69
N TRP A 186 -20.71 8.32 -4.18
CA TRP A 186 -20.01 8.20 -2.91
C TRP A 186 -18.54 8.61 -3.03
N GLY A 187 -17.93 8.33 -4.18
CA GLY A 187 -16.59 8.83 -4.51
C GLY A 187 -16.58 10.35 -4.61
N ALA A 188 -17.56 10.92 -5.33
CA ALA A 188 -17.73 12.37 -5.43
C ALA A 188 -17.94 13.03 -4.06
N LYS A 189 -18.80 12.42 -3.22
CA LYS A 189 -19.05 12.91 -1.85
C LYS A 189 -17.81 12.85 -0.97
N LEU A 190 -17.01 11.78 -1.05
CA LEU A 190 -15.75 11.69 -0.34
C LEU A 190 -14.76 12.76 -0.82
N GLY A 191 -14.64 12.95 -2.14
CA GLY A 191 -13.77 13.97 -2.72
C GLY A 191 -14.15 15.38 -2.27
N ASP A 192 -15.45 15.71 -2.22
CA ASP A 192 -15.95 16.97 -1.69
C ASP A 192 -15.56 17.16 -0.21
N ILE A 193 -15.84 16.15 0.63
CA ILE A 193 -15.49 16.20 2.07
C ILE A 193 -13.99 16.44 2.26
N LEU A 194 -13.13 15.72 1.54
CA LEU A 194 -11.68 15.88 1.63
C LEU A 194 -11.22 17.27 1.16
N THR A 195 -11.78 17.76 0.06
CA THR A 195 -11.49 19.11 -0.45
C THR A 195 -11.84 20.19 0.57
N ARG A 196 -13.01 20.06 1.20
CA ARG A 196 -13.48 20.97 2.25
C ARG A 196 -12.59 20.93 3.49
N ILE A 197 -12.23 19.73 3.97
CA ILE A 197 -11.27 19.56 5.07
C ILE A 197 -9.92 20.23 4.74
N MET A 198 -9.41 20.06 3.53
CA MET A 198 -8.18 20.72 3.08
C MET A 198 -8.32 22.25 2.99
N GLY A 199 -9.52 22.75 2.71
CA GLY A 199 -9.88 24.16 2.79
C GLY A 199 -10.12 24.69 4.21
N ALA A 200 -9.87 23.88 5.25
CA ALA A 200 -10.16 24.16 6.65
C ALA A 200 -11.66 24.34 6.98
N GLU A 201 -12.54 23.79 6.15
CA GLU A 201 -13.98 23.71 6.40
C GLU A 201 -14.32 22.44 7.20
N PHE A 202 -14.23 22.55 8.52
CA PHE A 202 -14.52 21.43 9.44
C PHE A 202 -16.00 21.32 9.87
N SER A 203 -16.88 22.16 9.31
CA SER A 203 -18.30 22.29 9.67
C SER A 203 -19.25 21.85 8.57
#